data_AF-A6SV88-F1
#
_entry.id   AF-A6SV88-F1
#
_cell.length_a   1.000
_cell.length_b   1.000
_cell.length_c   1.000
_cell.angle_alpha   90.00
_cell.angle_beta   90.00
_cell.angle_gamma   90.00
#
_symmetry.space_group_name_H-M   'P 1'
#
loop_
_entity.id
_entity.type
_entity.pdbx_description
1 polymer ?
#
loop_
_entity_poly.entity_id
_entity_poly.type
_entity_poly.pdbx_seq_one_letter_code
_entity_poly.pdbx_strand_id
1 'polypeptide(L)'
;MFKTFLDRLIVYALLVAAIVLAYSTSPLENFARAGDFVGGIFGTVIAGLSVYLLVETLKHQRSSSEQQSFENRYFELVKLHRENVAEFDLGKHQGRKTFISLVREFQAILQHVSSGGESNTLNERTKILIAYYTFYYGVGPNSSRMLSSALEPHLTSEQMEFVRTLIHYFFDKGIRLEMAKEVRLSHGPVDGHQSRLGHYYRHLYQTVSYIDQQEISDEKKRQYVKTIRAQLTNYEQALLLINSLTPLGEAWEESNFMRKYRMVRNLPKDFFDKETELDVLAIFENDPHYFEWQDQAS
;
A
#
# COMPACT_ATOMS: atom_id res chain seq x y z
N MET A 1 -16.13 28.67 -31.79
CA MET A 1 -15.58 30.04 -31.58
C MET A 1 -14.27 30.23 -32.34
N PHE A 2 -13.28 29.34 -32.19
CA PHE A 2 -12.01 29.44 -32.93
C PHE A 2 -12.15 29.24 -34.45
N LYS A 3 -12.92 28.22 -34.89
CA LYS A 3 -13.20 27.97 -36.32
C LYS A 3 -13.87 29.18 -37.01
N THR A 4 -14.88 29.76 -36.36
CA THR A 4 -15.59 30.94 -36.86
C THR A 4 -14.72 32.21 -36.91
N PHE A 5 -13.70 32.32 -36.08
CA PHE A 5 -12.72 33.41 -36.14
C PHE A 5 -11.75 33.23 -37.32
N LEU A 6 -11.24 32.00 -37.52
CA LEU A 6 -10.32 31.67 -38.61
C LEU A 6 -10.99 31.86 -39.98
N ASP A 7 -12.25 31.42 -40.12
CA ASP A 7 -13.03 31.57 -41.35
C ASP A 7 -13.20 33.06 -41.73
N ARG A 8 -13.49 33.92 -40.75
CA ARG A 8 -13.63 35.38 -40.96
C ARG A 8 -12.29 36.04 -41.32
N LEU A 9 -11.20 35.61 -40.69
CA LEU A 9 -9.87 36.12 -40.96
C LEU A 9 -9.47 35.81 -42.42
N ILE A 10 -9.67 34.57 -42.86
CA ILE A 10 -9.39 34.12 -44.23
C ILE A 10 -10.19 34.93 -45.25
N VAL A 11 -11.50 35.10 -45.03
CA VAL A 11 -12.37 35.89 -45.91
C VAL A 11 -11.90 37.34 -46.01
N TYR A 12 -11.50 37.94 -44.88
CA TYR A 12 -10.98 39.31 -44.86
C TYR A 12 -9.67 39.45 -45.65
N ALA A 13 -8.76 38.48 -45.53
CA ALA A 13 -7.50 38.48 -46.29
C ALA A 13 -7.70 38.34 -47.79
N LEU A 14 -8.62 37.46 -48.19
CA LEU A 14 -8.98 37.28 -49.60
C LEU A 14 -9.63 38.54 -50.17
N LEU A 15 -10.47 39.23 -49.38
CA LEU A 15 -11.07 40.52 -49.74
C LEU A 15 -10.00 41.61 -49.90
N VAL A 16 -9.07 41.74 -48.96
CA VAL A 16 -7.97 42.72 -49.04
C VAL A 16 -7.09 42.43 -50.26
N ALA A 17 -6.74 41.16 -50.51
CA ALA A 17 -5.97 40.77 -51.69
C ALA A 17 -6.71 41.09 -53.00
N ALA A 18 -8.02 40.80 -53.07
CA ALA A 18 -8.84 41.09 -54.25
C ALA A 18 -8.97 42.60 -54.52
N ILE A 19 -9.11 43.41 -53.47
CA ILE A 19 -9.16 44.88 -53.59
C ILE A 19 -7.81 45.42 -54.10
N VAL A 20 -6.68 44.93 -53.58
CA VAL A 20 -5.35 45.38 -54.04
C VAL A 20 -5.10 45.00 -55.51
N LEU A 21 -5.58 43.84 -55.95
CA LEU A 21 -5.48 43.39 -57.35
C LEU A 21 -6.36 44.21 -58.30
N ALA A 22 -7.55 44.67 -57.85
CA ALA A 22 -8.53 45.35 -58.70
C ALA A 22 -8.19 46.81 -59.05
N TYR A 23 -7.32 47.48 -58.28
CA TYR A 23 -7.03 48.92 -58.41
C TYR A 23 -5.62 49.25 -58.99
N SER A 24 -4.93 48.32 -59.65
CA SER A 24 -3.48 48.44 -59.90
C SER A 24 -3.07 48.68 -61.37
N THR A 25 -2.16 49.65 -61.59
CA THR A 25 -1.49 49.96 -62.88
C THR A 25 -0.06 49.36 -63.01
N SER A 26 0.48 48.75 -61.95
CA SER A 26 1.74 48.00 -61.92
C SER A 26 1.57 46.72 -61.08
N PRO A 27 1.16 45.59 -61.71
CA PRO A 27 0.66 44.41 -61.01
C PRO A 27 1.65 43.77 -60.01
N LEU A 28 2.95 43.80 -60.33
CA LEU A 28 3.97 43.04 -59.59
C LEU A 28 4.33 43.67 -58.23
N GLU A 29 4.50 44.99 -58.18
CA GLU A 29 4.93 45.71 -56.96
C GLU A 29 3.81 45.77 -55.91
N ASN A 30 2.57 45.93 -56.34
CA ASN A 30 1.42 45.97 -55.43
C ASN A 30 1.01 44.57 -54.93
N PHE A 31 1.20 43.53 -55.74
CA PHE A 31 1.05 42.14 -55.29
C PHE A 31 2.06 41.80 -54.19
N ALA A 32 3.31 42.27 -54.32
CA ALA A 32 4.33 42.12 -53.28
C ALA A 32 3.91 42.78 -51.96
N ARG A 33 3.43 44.04 -51.99
CA ARG A 33 2.97 44.76 -50.79
C ARG A 33 1.74 44.13 -50.13
N ALA A 34 0.79 43.62 -50.91
CA ALA A 34 -0.34 42.86 -50.39
C ALA A 34 0.13 41.55 -49.73
N GLY A 35 1.06 40.85 -50.38
CA GLY A 35 1.69 39.65 -49.84
C GLY A 35 2.39 39.91 -48.50
N ASP A 36 3.12 41.03 -48.39
CA ASP A 36 3.81 41.42 -47.16
C ASP A 36 2.84 41.74 -46.01
N PHE A 37 1.74 42.45 -46.29
CA PHE A 37 0.72 42.77 -45.29
C PHE A 37 -0.03 41.52 -44.81
N VAL A 38 -0.49 40.69 -45.76
CA VAL A 38 -1.19 39.44 -45.44
C VAL A 38 -0.24 38.48 -44.72
N GLY A 39 0.97 38.30 -45.23
CA GLY A 39 2.00 37.45 -44.63
C GLY A 39 2.42 37.91 -43.22
N GLY A 40 2.56 39.21 -42.99
CA GLY A 40 2.91 39.78 -41.69
C GLY A 40 1.81 39.59 -40.64
N ILE A 41 0.56 39.90 -40.99
CA ILE A 41 -0.58 39.75 -40.06
C ILE A 41 -0.89 38.27 -39.81
N PHE A 42 -1.01 37.47 -40.86
CA PHE A 42 -1.30 36.04 -40.72
C PHE A 42 -0.15 35.30 -40.06
N GLY A 43 1.09 35.60 -40.44
CA GLY A 43 2.27 35.02 -39.81
C GLY A 43 2.29 35.30 -38.32
N THR A 44 1.99 36.52 -37.88
CA THR A 44 1.93 36.89 -36.46
C THR A 44 0.79 36.20 -35.72
N VAL A 45 -0.42 36.17 -36.31
CA VAL A 45 -1.59 35.48 -35.71
C VAL A 45 -1.36 33.98 -35.60
N ILE A 46 -0.83 33.35 -36.66
CA ILE A 46 -0.50 31.92 -36.69
C ILE A 46 0.62 31.62 -35.69
N ALA A 47 1.66 32.46 -35.59
CA ALA A 47 2.73 32.29 -34.62
C ALA A 47 2.18 32.36 -33.18
N GLY A 48 1.35 33.36 -32.86
CA GLY A 48 0.71 33.47 -31.54
C GLY A 48 -0.17 32.26 -31.21
N LEU A 49 -0.97 31.80 -32.17
CA LEU A 49 -1.77 30.59 -32.01
C LEU A 49 -0.91 29.34 -31.82
N SER A 50 0.18 29.20 -32.59
CA SER A 50 1.09 28.06 -32.50
C SER A 50 1.74 27.99 -31.12
N VAL A 51 2.18 29.14 -30.59
CA VAL A 51 2.70 29.24 -29.23
C VAL A 51 1.63 28.87 -28.20
N TYR A 52 0.39 29.37 -28.36
CA TYR A 52 -0.72 29.02 -27.46
C TYR A 52 -1.01 27.50 -27.46
N LEU A 53 -1.14 26.88 -28.65
CA LEU A 53 -1.37 25.45 -28.79
C LEU A 53 -0.21 24.62 -28.25
N LEU A 54 1.03 25.08 -28.45
CA LEU A 54 2.21 24.44 -27.88
C LEU A 54 2.18 24.48 -26.36
N VAL A 55 1.87 25.63 -25.75
CA VAL A 55 1.74 25.75 -24.29
C VAL A 55 0.67 24.81 -23.75
N GLU A 56 -0.49 24.73 -24.41
CA GLU A 56 -1.56 23.82 -24.01
C GLU A 56 -1.15 22.35 -24.15
N THR A 57 -0.48 22.01 -25.25
CA THR A 57 0.06 20.66 -25.48
C THR A 57 1.08 20.28 -24.41
N LEU A 58 2.00 21.19 -24.05
CA LEU A 58 3.01 20.96 -23.02
C LEU A 58 2.38 20.75 -21.64
N LYS A 59 1.30 21.47 -21.30
CA LYS A 59 0.55 21.25 -20.06
C LYS A 59 -0.08 19.86 -20.03
N HIS A 60 -0.73 19.44 -21.11
CA HIS A 60 -1.32 18.11 -21.22
C HIS A 60 -0.25 17.00 -21.17
N GLN A 61 0.87 17.19 -21.88
CA GLN A 61 2.01 16.26 -21.87
C GLN A 61 2.62 16.13 -20.47
N ARG A 62 2.77 17.23 -19.74
CA ARG A 62 3.28 17.20 -18.36
C ARG A 62 2.39 16.37 -17.45
N SER A 63 1.09 16.61 -17.46
CA SER A 63 0.15 15.84 -16.63
C SER A 63 0.15 14.35 -17.00
N SER A 64 0.15 14.02 -18.29
CA SER A 64 0.25 12.64 -18.76
C SER A 64 1.58 11.98 -18.35
N SER A 65 2.68 12.73 -18.39
CA SER A 65 4.01 12.26 -18.00
C SER A 65 4.12 12.01 -16.50
N GLU A 66 3.53 12.88 -15.68
CA GLU A 66 3.42 12.71 -14.22
C GLU A 66 2.62 11.45 -13.88
N GLN A 67 1.47 11.23 -14.53
CA GLN A 67 0.68 10.01 -14.35
C GLN A 67 1.46 8.75 -14.75
N GLN A 68 2.13 8.77 -15.89
CA GLN A 68 2.93 7.63 -16.35
C GLN A 68 4.10 7.34 -15.40
N SER A 69 4.77 8.38 -14.89
CA SER A 69 5.86 8.24 -13.92
C SER A 69 5.37 7.62 -12.62
N PHE A 70 4.20 8.06 -12.14
CA PHE A 70 3.54 7.46 -11.00
C PHE A 70 3.20 5.98 -11.24
N GLU A 71 2.54 5.65 -12.36
CA GLU A 71 2.14 4.27 -12.69
C GLU A 71 3.36 3.34 -12.79
N ASN A 72 4.43 3.78 -13.45
CA ASN A 72 5.68 3.03 -13.52
C ASN A 72 6.25 2.74 -12.13
N ARG A 73 6.31 3.76 -11.26
CA ARG A 73 6.81 3.58 -9.88
C ARG A 73 5.89 2.67 -9.07
N TYR A 74 4.58 2.81 -9.23
CA TYR A 74 3.59 1.93 -8.61
C TYR A 74 3.80 0.46 -9.01
N PHE A 75 3.97 0.17 -10.30
CA PHE A 75 4.20 -1.21 -10.75
C PHE A 75 5.52 -1.79 -10.24
N GLU A 76 6.58 -0.99 -10.15
CA GLU A 76 7.84 -1.41 -9.54
C GLU A 76 7.68 -1.72 -8.05
N LEU A 77 6.94 -0.92 -7.28
CA LEU A 77 6.68 -1.19 -5.86
C LEU A 77 5.86 -2.47 -5.67
N VAL A 78 4.85 -2.69 -6.52
CA VAL A 78 4.07 -3.94 -6.54
C VAL A 78 4.96 -5.14 -6.86
N LYS A 79 5.87 -4.99 -7.82
CA LYS A 79 6.83 -6.03 -8.20
C LYS A 79 7.78 -6.35 -7.04
N LEU A 80 8.36 -5.33 -6.42
CA LEU A 80 9.21 -5.50 -5.23
C LEU A 80 8.46 -6.24 -4.11
N HIS A 81 7.19 -5.92 -3.86
CA HIS A 81 6.38 -6.65 -2.88
C HIS A 81 6.28 -8.15 -3.23
N ARG A 82 5.99 -8.50 -4.50
CA ARG A 82 5.95 -9.90 -4.95
C ARG A 82 7.30 -10.60 -4.81
N GLU A 83 8.39 -9.91 -5.10
CA GLU A 83 9.76 -10.42 -4.94
C GLU A 83 10.05 -10.69 -3.46
N ASN A 84 9.75 -9.75 -2.55
CA ASN A 84 9.90 -9.98 -1.12
C ASN A 84 9.13 -11.23 -0.69
N VAL A 85 7.87 -11.39 -1.12
CA VAL A 85 7.05 -12.56 -0.81
C VAL A 85 7.68 -13.83 -1.37
N ALA A 86 8.19 -13.81 -2.61
CA ALA A 86 8.83 -14.96 -3.25
C ALA A 86 10.12 -15.40 -2.54
N GLU A 87 10.86 -14.45 -1.97
CA GLU A 87 12.09 -14.68 -1.20
C GLU A 87 11.83 -15.27 0.20
N PHE A 88 10.59 -15.29 0.70
CA PHE A 88 10.30 -15.99 1.95
C PHE A 88 10.61 -17.48 1.80
N ASP A 89 11.57 -17.95 2.59
CA ASP A 89 11.88 -19.36 2.74
C ASP A 89 11.86 -19.74 4.23
N LEU A 90 11.12 -20.80 4.54
CA LEU A 90 10.91 -21.30 5.88
C LEU A 90 10.73 -22.83 5.87
N GLY A 91 11.80 -23.55 6.17
CA GLY A 91 11.79 -25.01 6.24
C GLY A 91 11.53 -25.65 4.88
N LYS A 92 10.33 -26.20 4.69
CA LYS A 92 9.90 -26.83 3.42
C LYS A 92 8.97 -25.94 2.59
N HIS A 93 8.66 -24.75 3.08
CA HIS A 93 7.73 -23.83 2.45
C HIS A 93 8.48 -22.63 1.89
N GLN A 94 8.09 -22.23 0.69
CA GLN A 94 8.63 -21.06 0.00
C GLN A 94 7.50 -20.18 -0.53
N GLY A 95 7.80 -18.89 -0.68
CA GLY A 95 6.85 -17.92 -1.17
C GLY A 95 5.65 -17.78 -0.23
N ARG A 96 4.46 -17.62 -0.82
CA ARG A 96 3.16 -17.49 -0.12
C ARG A 96 2.86 -18.62 0.88
N LYS A 97 3.38 -19.84 0.68
CA LYS A 97 3.11 -20.97 1.59
C LYS A 97 3.73 -20.78 2.96
N THR A 98 4.79 -19.97 3.07
CA THR A 98 5.45 -19.67 4.36
C THR A 98 4.51 -18.96 5.33
N PHE A 99 3.64 -18.09 4.83
CA PHE A 99 2.67 -17.34 5.64
C PHE A 99 1.68 -18.26 6.37
N ILE A 100 1.38 -19.45 5.82
CA ILE A 100 0.57 -20.45 6.51
C ILE A 100 1.29 -20.94 7.77
N SER A 101 2.57 -21.25 7.67
CA SER A 101 3.38 -21.72 8.79
C SER A 101 3.61 -20.61 9.82
N LEU A 102 3.78 -19.36 9.37
CA LEU A 102 3.91 -18.19 10.23
C LEU A 102 2.64 -17.94 11.06
N VAL A 103 1.46 -18.00 10.43
CA VAL A 103 0.18 -17.85 11.15
C VAL A 103 0.01 -18.98 12.18
N ARG A 104 0.27 -20.23 11.80
CA ARG A 104 0.18 -21.38 12.73
C ARG A 104 1.13 -21.24 13.93
N GLU A 105 2.35 -20.77 13.67
CA GLU A 105 3.31 -20.53 14.74
C GLU A 105 2.84 -19.42 15.67
N PHE A 106 2.33 -18.30 15.14
CA PHE A 106 1.74 -17.23 15.94
C PHE A 106 0.58 -17.75 16.80
N GLN A 107 -0.36 -18.51 16.21
CA GLN A 107 -1.51 -19.08 16.92
C GLN A 107 -1.07 -20.02 18.05
N ALA A 108 -0.07 -20.86 17.81
CA ALA A 108 0.50 -21.73 18.84
C ALA A 108 1.16 -20.92 19.99
N ILE A 109 1.91 -19.86 19.66
CA ILE A 109 2.49 -18.98 20.68
C ILE A 109 1.37 -18.31 21.49
N LEU A 110 0.33 -17.80 20.83
CA LEU A 110 -0.83 -17.18 21.49
C LEU A 110 -1.53 -18.17 22.42
N GLN A 111 -1.71 -19.43 22.01
CA GLN A 111 -2.29 -20.47 22.86
C GLN A 111 -1.45 -20.70 24.13
N HIS A 112 -0.13 -20.80 24.01
CA HIS A 112 0.75 -20.93 25.18
C HIS A 112 0.68 -19.72 26.09
N VAL A 113 0.67 -18.50 25.54
CA VAL A 113 0.47 -17.26 26.31
C VAL A 113 -0.87 -17.29 27.05
N SER A 114 -1.94 -17.70 26.37
CA SER A 114 -3.30 -17.78 26.93
C SER A 114 -3.48 -18.86 27.99
N SER A 115 -2.72 -19.95 27.92
CA SER A 115 -2.79 -21.08 28.87
C SER A 115 -1.90 -20.95 30.10
N GLY A 116 -0.96 -19.99 30.13
CA GLY A 116 -0.01 -19.84 31.23
C GLY A 116 -0.70 -19.55 32.57
N GLY A 117 -0.15 -20.03 33.69
CA GLY A 117 -0.78 -19.91 35.02
C GLY A 117 -1.09 -18.48 35.48
N GLU A 118 -0.37 -17.49 34.95
CA GLU A 118 -0.61 -16.06 35.22
C GLU A 118 -1.42 -15.36 34.10
N SER A 119 -1.83 -16.08 33.05
CA SER A 119 -2.63 -15.55 31.91
C SER A 119 -3.95 -14.90 32.33
N ASN A 120 -4.53 -15.34 33.46
CA ASN A 120 -5.77 -14.77 34.00
C ASN A 120 -5.66 -13.28 34.37
N THR A 121 -4.45 -12.73 34.51
CA THR A 121 -4.24 -11.29 34.77
C THR A 121 -4.01 -10.48 33.49
N LEU A 122 -3.87 -11.14 32.34
CA LEU A 122 -3.64 -10.50 31.04
C LEU A 122 -4.97 -10.28 30.31
N ASN A 123 -5.20 -9.06 29.84
CA ASN A 123 -6.27 -8.82 28.87
C ASN A 123 -5.85 -9.33 27.46
N GLU A 124 -6.82 -9.51 26.58
CA GLU A 124 -6.59 -10.06 25.23
C GLU A 124 -5.59 -9.24 24.41
N ARG A 125 -5.61 -7.91 24.51
CA ARG A 125 -4.66 -7.05 23.80
C ARG A 125 -3.22 -7.30 24.26
N THR A 126 -3.01 -7.46 25.56
CA THR A 126 -1.70 -7.77 26.13
C THR A 126 -1.23 -9.17 25.74
N LYS A 127 -2.13 -10.16 25.68
CA LYS A 127 -1.79 -11.51 25.20
C LYS A 127 -1.33 -11.49 23.74
N ILE A 128 -2.07 -10.82 22.87
CA ILE A 128 -1.72 -10.64 21.45
C ILE A 128 -0.37 -9.92 21.31
N LEU A 129 -0.13 -8.87 22.10
CA LEU A 129 1.14 -8.14 22.09
C LEU A 129 2.32 -9.04 22.44
N ILE A 130 2.23 -9.76 23.57
CA ILE A 130 3.29 -10.68 24.03
C ILE A 130 3.51 -11.81 23.02
N ALA A 131 2.42 -12.40 22.52
CA ALA A 131 2.50 -13.48 21.53
C ALA A 131 3.16 -13.00 20.23
N TYR A 132 2.73 -11.85 19.72
CA TYR A 132 3.27 -11.30 18.48
C TYR A 132 4.74 -10.88 18.62
N TYR A 133 5.14 -10.27 19.73
CA TYR A 133 6.53 -9.89 19.95
C TYR A 133 7.41 -11.12 20.14
N THR A 134 6.92 -12.15 20.84
CA THR A 134 7.60 -13.45 20.96
C THR A 134 7.79 -14.10 19.60
N PHE A 135 6.76 -14.08 18.75
CA PHE A 135 6.81 -14.53 17.36
C PHE A 135 7.79 -13.71 16.50
N TYR A 136 7.78 -12.38 16.64
CA TYR A 136 8.53 -11.48 15.79
C TYR A 136 10.01 -11.43 16.16
N TYR A 137 10.36 -11.26 17.44
CA TYR A 137 11.76 -11.20 17.90
C TYR A 137 12.36 -12.58 18.16
N GLY A 138 11.54 -13.54 18.57
CA GLY A 138 11.99 -14.88 18.97
C GLY A 138 12.52 -14.94 20.40
N VAL A 139 12.75 -16.17 20.85
CA VAL A 139 13.34 -16.50 22.15
C VAL A 139 14.66 -17.22 21.89
N GLY A 140 15.74 -16.75 22.49
CA GLY A 140 17.08 -17.29 22.28
C GLY A 140 18.15 -16.41 22.91
N PRO A 141 19.43 -16.82 22.86
CA PRO A 141 20.50 -16.16 23.60
C PRO A 141 20.61 -14.66 23.34
N ASN A 142 20.37 -14.24 22.08
CA ASN A 142 20.43 -12.83 21.68
C ASN A 142 19.05 -12.19 21.52
N SER A 143 18.07 -12.95 21.02
CA SER A 143 16.72 -12.47 20.71
C SER A 143 15.89 -12.19 21.95
N SER A 144 16.06 -12.97 23.05
CA SER A 144 15.29 -12.75 24.29
C SER A 144 15.54 -11.37 24.89
N ARG A 145 16.76 -10.82 24.77
CA ARG A 145 17.05 -9.45 25.21
C ARG A 145 16.29 -8.41 24.39
N MET A 146 16.19 -8.60 23.08
CA MET A 146 15.43 -7.72 22.19
C MET A 146 13.94 -7.80 22.48
N LEU A 147 13.41 -9.01 22.67
CA LEU A 147 12.03 -9.25 23.07
C LEU A 147 11.69 -8.51 24.37
N SER A 148 12.46 -8.71 25.43
CA SER A 148 12.22 -8.06 26.73
C SER A 148 12.30 -6.54 26.61
N SER A 149 13.32 -6.00 25.94
CA SER A 149 13.48 -4.56 25.76
C SER A 149 12.36 -3.93 24.94
N ALA A 150 11.80 -4.67 23.98
CA ALA A 150 10.69 -4.19 23.16
C ALA A 150 9.36 -4.22 23.92
N LEU A 151 9.16 -5.16 24.84
CA LEU A 151 7.94 -5.30 25.64
C LEU A 151 7.92 -4.39 26.87
N GLU A 152 9.08 -4.08 27.45
CA GLU A 152 9.22 -3.33 28.71
C GLU A 152 8.45 -1.99 28.74
N PRO A 153 8.42 -1.17 27.68
CA PRO A 153 7.67 0.09 27.68
C PRO A 153 6.14 -0.09 27.69
N HIS A 154 5.64 -1.30 27.41
CA HIS A 154 4.23 -1.57 27.19
C HIS A 154 3.58 -2.44 28.28
N LEU A 155 4.38 -2.95 29.22
CA LEU A 155 3.95 -3.92 30.22
C LEU A 155 4.27 -3.46 31.65
N THR A 156 3.47 -3.90 32.61
CA THR A 156 3.77 -3.71 34.04
C THR A 156 4.89 -4.66 34.49
N SER A 157 5.49 -4.39 35.66
CA SER A 157 6.52 -5.26 36.25
C SER A 157 6.04 -6.70 36.46
N GLU A 158 4.78 -6.89 36.83
CA GLU A 158 4.13 -8.20 37.00
C GLU A 158 4.01 -8.92 35.65
N GLN A 159 3.51 -8.23 34.62
CA GLN A 159 3.42 -8.78 33.26
C GLN A 159 4.80 -9.11 32.68
N MET A 160 5.83 -8.35 33.04
CA MET A 160 7.21 -8.66 32.64
C MET A 160 7.78 -9.88 33.37
N GLU A 161 7.32 -10.21 34.58
CA GLU A 161 7.68 -11.48 35.24
C GLU A 161 7.08 -12.68 34.51
N PHE A 162 5.82 -12.57 34.09
CA PHE A 162 5.20 -13.55 33.20
C PHE A 162 6.02 -13.75 31.93
N VAL A 163 6.45 -12.66 31.27
CA VAL A 163 7.29 -12.73 30.06
C VAL A 163 8.63 -13.43 30.34
N ARG A 164 9.26 -13.20 31.51
CA ARG A 164 10.49 -13.91 31.90
C ARG A 164 10.24 -15.41 32.05
N THR A 165 9.17 -15.81 32.73
CA THR A 165 8.76 -17.22 32.84
C THR A 165 8.49 -17.83 31.47
N LEU A 166 7.79 -17.11 30.59
CA LEU A 166 7.51 -17.54 29.21
C LEU A 166 8.79 -17.73 28.39
N ILE A 167 9.75 -16.81 28.51
CA ILE A 167 11.06 -16.93 27.86
C ILE A 167 11.77 -18.19 28.36
N HIS A 168 11.80 -18.43 29.67
CA HIS A 168 12.39 -19.64 30.24
C HIS A 168 11.70 -20.92 29.75
N TYR A 169 10.37 -20.91 29.69
CA TYR A 169 9.57 -22.01 29.14
C TYR A 169 9.95 -22.32 27.68
N PHE A 170 10.00 -21.29 26.83
CA PHE A 170 10.41 -21.47 25.43
C PHE A 170 11.91 -21.70 25.25
N PHE A 171 12.79 -21.52 26.24
CA PHE A 171 14.19 -21.94 26.12
C PHE A 171 14.34 -23.46 26.09
N ASP A 172 13.35 -24.20 26.59
CA ASP A 172 13.32 -25.65 26.53
C ASP A 172 13.11 -26.15 25.09
N LYS A 173 14.07 -26.91 24.58
CA LYS A 173 14.02 -27.48 23.22
C LYS A 173 12.93 -28.54 23.06
N GLY A 174 12.61 -29.29 24.12
CA GLY A 174 11.52 -30.28 24.13
C GLY A 174 10.18 -29.62 23.87
N ILE A 175 9.89 -28.53 24.60
CA ILE A 175 8.68 -27.72 24.41
C ILE A 175 8.56 -27.21 22.97
N ARG A 176 9.63 -26.62 22.41
CA ARG A 176 9.62 -26.16 21.01
C ARG A 176 9.37 -27.30 20.02
N LEU A 177 9.97 -28.46 20.25
CA LEU A 177 9.80 -29.62 19.37
C LEU A 177 8.38 -30.20 19.45
N GLU A 178 7.75 -30.19 20.62
CA GLU A 178 6.35 -30.58 20.80
C GLU A 178 5.42 -29.61 20.08
N MET A 179 5.54 -28.30 20.35
CA MET A 179 4.80 -27.25 19.66
C MET A 179 4.93 -27.35 18.14
N ALA A 180 6.15 -27.54 17.61
CA ALA A 180 6.37 -27.70 16.17
C ALA A 180 5.63 -28.90 15.58
N LYS A 181 5.55 -30.02 16.32
CA LYS A 181 4.85 -31.23 15.86
C LYS A 181 3.34 -31.03 15.87
N GLU A 182 2.80 -30.44 16.93
CA GLU A 182 1.37 -30.21 17.12
C GLU A 182 0.77 -29.41 15.96
N VAL A 183 1.42 -28.30 15.60
CA VAL A 183 0.96 -27.43 14.50
C VAL A 183 1.67 -27.68 13.16
N ARG A 184 2.43 -28.79 13.07
CA ARG A 184 3.08 -29.31 11.86
C ARG A 184 4.00 -28.29 11.17
N LEU A 185 4.85 -27.62 11.95
CA LEU A 185 5.86 -26.70 11.44
C LEU A 185 7.04 -27.46 10.83
N SER A 186 7.59 -26.90 9.76
CA SER A 186 8.78 -27.44 9.08
C SER A 186 10.07 -26.75 9.47
N HIS A 187 10.03 -25.84 10.43
CA HIS A 187 11.12 -24.97 10.88
C HIS A 187 11.12 -24.89 12.42
N GLY A 188 12.16 -24.29 12.99
CA GLY A 188 12.25 -24.07 14.45
C GLY A 188 11.25 -23.00 14.90
N PRO A 189 10.30 -23.31 15.80
CA PRO A 189 9.38 -22.30 16.30
C PRO A 189 10.08 -21.38 17.29
N VAL A 190 9.56 -20.16 17.39
CA VAL A 190 10.02 -19.12 18.32
C VAL A 190 11.46 -18.68 18.04
N ASP A 191 11.97 -18.90 16.82
CA ASP A 191 13.30 -18.44 16.40
C ASP A 191 13.31 -16.95 15.99
N GLY A 192 12.12 -16.37 15.80
CA GLY A 192 11.93 -14.95 15.46
C GLY A 192 11.91 -14.69 13.95
N HIS A 193 10.99 -13.84 13.51
CA HIS A 193 10.73 -13.53 12.10
C HIS A 193 11.01 -12.07 11.71
N GLN A 194 11.63 -11.29 12.60
CA GLN A 194 11.88 -9.85 12.44
C GLN A 194 12.59 -9.50 11.13
N SER A 195 13.58 -10.29 10.71
CA SER A 195 14.32 -10.06 9.47
C SER A 195 13.42 -10.13 8.24
N ARG A 196 12.54 -11.13 8.14
CA ARG A 196 11.69 -11.36 6.96
C ARG A 196 10.49 -10.43 6.97
N LEU A 197 9.77 -10.43 8.08
CA LEU A 197 8.54 -9.66 8.23
C LEU A 197 8.81 -8.16 8.30
N GLY A 198 9.94 -7.74 8.85
CA GLY A 198 10.30 -6.31 8.91
C GLY A 198 10.46 -5.68 7.52
N HIS A 199 11.09 -6.38 6.56
CA HIS A 199 11.18 -5.89 5.18
C HIS A 199 9.82 -5.93 4.47
N TYR A 200 9.08 -7.03 4.65
CA TYR A 200 7.75 -7.19 4.08
C TYR A 200 6.78 -6.07 4.47
N TYR A 201 6.62 -5.80 5.77
CA TYR A 201 5.70 -4.77 6.25
C TYR A 201 6.14 -3.37 5.84
N ARG A 202 7.45 -3.07 5.90
CA ARG A 202 7.97 -1.77 5.51
C ARG A 202 7.70 -1.47 4.04
N HIS A 203 7.95 -2.42 3.15
CA HIS A 203 7.69 -2.23 1.72
C HIS A 203 6.19 -2.16 1.41
N LEU A 204 5.37 -2.98 2.08
CA LEU A 204 3.92 -2.91 1.93
C LEU A 204 3.37 -1.54 2.39
N TYR A 205 3.78 -1.07 3.56
CA TYR A 205 3.39 0.24 4.09
C TYR A 205 3.85 1.36 3.17
N GLN A 206 5.13 1.38 2.78
CA GLN A 206 5.69 2.39 1.87
C GLN A 206 4.92 2.46 0.54
N THR A 207 4.48 1.31 0.02
CA THR A 207 3.70 1.27 -1.22
C THR A 207 2.34 1.93 -1.03
N VAL A 208 1.64 1.63 0.06
CA VAL A 208 0.35 2.25 0.38
C VAL A 208 0.52 3.74 0.67
N SER A 209 1.51 4.14 1.47
CA SER A 209 1.84 5.55 1.73
C SER A 209 2.16 6.32 0.45
N TYR A 210 2.93 5.73 -0.47
CA TYR A 210 3.27 6.35 -1.74
C TYR A 210 2.02 6.70 -2.55
N ILE A 211 1.06 5.77 -2.62
CA ILE A 211 -0.23 5.99 -3.31
C ILE A 211 -1.06 7.05 -2.58
N ASP A 212 -1.08 7.00 -1.24
CA ASP A 212 -1.86 7.91 -0.40
C ASP A 212 -1.43 9.38 -0.57
N GLN A 213 -0.14 9.61 -0.75
CA GLN A 213 0.49 10.93 -0.91
C GLN A 213 0.30 11.55 -2.30
N GLN A 214 -0.23 10.82 -3.28
CA GLN A 214 -0.40 11.39 -4.63
C GLN A 214 -1.57 12.36 -4.71
N GLU A 215 -1.43 13.41 -5.52
CA GLU A 215 -2.48 14.39 -5.82
C GLU A 215 -3.47 13.86 -6.87
N ILE A 216 -4.05 12.68 -6.59
CA ILE A 216 -5.11 12.05 -7.39
C ILE A 216 -6.36 11.84 -6.54
N SER A 217 -7.52 11.65 -7.18
CA SER A 217 -8.78 11.38 -6.48
C SER A 217 -8.67 10.17 -5.54
N ASP A 218 -9.32 10.22 -4.37
CA ASP A 218 -9.38 9.10 -3.43
C ASP A 218 -9.93 7.81 -4.03
N GLU A 219 -10.82 7.91 -5.02
CA GLU A 219 -11.32 6.74 -5.75
C GLU A 219 -10.19 6.01 -6.48
N LYS A 220 -9.37 6.74 -7.25
CA LYS A 220 -8.18 6.17 -7.90
C LYS A 220 -7.19 5.60 -6.88
N LYS A 221 -6.93 6.30 -5.76
CA LYS A 221 -6.08 5.77 -4.68
C LYS A 221 -6.59 4.42 -4.18
N ARG A 222 -7.90 4.33 -3.88
CA ARG A 222 -8.56 3.08 -3.46
C ARG A 222 -8.44 1.99 -4.52
N GLN A 223 -8.55 2.31 -5.80
CA GLN A 223 -8.36 1.32 -6.89
C GLN A 223 -6.92 0.77 -6.92
N TYR A 224 -5.90 1.63 -6.80
CA TYR A 224 -4.50 1.20 -6.77
C TYR A 224 -4.18 0.33 -5.55
N VAL A 225 -4.65 0.72 -4.35
CA VAL A 225 -4.44 -0.08 -3.14
C VAL A 225 -5.25 -1.37 -3.18
N LYS A 226 -6.46 -1.38 -3.75
CA LYS A 226 -7.25 -2.60 -3.96
C LYS A 226 -6.48 -3.63 -4.79
N THR A 227 -5.74 -3.20 -5.81
CA THR A 227 -4.90 -4.07 -6.64
C THR A 227 -3.72 -4.67 -5.85
N ILE A 228 -3.15 -3.93 -4.89
CA ILE A 228 -2.15 -4.47 -3.96
C ILE A 228 -2.79 -5.49 -3.04
N ARG A 229 -3.90 -5.14 -2.40
CA ARG A 229 -4.63 -6.02 -1.48
C ARG A 229 -5.03 -7.33 -2.15
N ALA A 230 -5.45 -7.30 -3.41
CA ALA A 230 -5.80 -8.50 -4.19
C ALA A 230 -4.61 -9.47 -4.40
N GLN A 231 -3.37 -9.05 -4.13
CA GLN A 231 -2.19 -9.91 -4.18
C GLN A 231 -1.87 -10.57 -2.85
N LEU A 232 -2.38 -10.01 -1.75
CA LEU A 232 -2.20 -10.53 -0.40
C LEU A 232 -3.06 -11.78 -0.23
N THR A 233 -2.45 -12.89 0.21
CA THR A 233 -3.21 -14.04 0.65
C THR A 233 -3.98 -13.76 1.94
N ASN A 234 -4.98 -14.58 2.28
CA ASN A 234 -5.70 -14.45 3.55
C ASN A 234 -4.75 -14.54 4.76
N TYR A 235 -3.69 -15.36 4.67
CA TYR A 235 -2.66 -15.48 5.70
C TYR A 235 -1.79 -14.22 5.82
N GLU A 236 -1.46 -13.58 4.69
CA GLU A 236 -0.79 -12.27 4.68
C GLU A 236 -1.66 -11.18 5.29
N GLN A 237 -2.96 -11.15 4.97
CA GLN A 237 -3.92 -10.21 5.57
C GLN A 237 -4.08 -10.45 7.08
N ALA A 238 -4.11 -11.72 7.51
CA ALA A 238 -4.16 -12.09 8.92
C ALA A 238 -2.93 -11.58 9.70
N LEU A 239 -1.71 -11.82 9.19
CA LEU A 239 -0.49 -11.31 9.82
C LEU A 239 -0.41 -9.78 9.81
N LEU A 240 -0.84 -9.13 8.72
CA LEU A 240 -0.92 -7.67 8.66
C LEU A 240 -1.88 -7.12 9.73
N LEU A 241 -3.06 -7.74 9.90
CA LEU A 241 -4.00 -7.37 10.95
C LEU A 241 -3.34 -7.47 12.32
N ILE A 242 -2.77 -8.62 12.67
CA ILE A 242 -2.10 -8.82 13.96
C ILE A 242 -0.99 -7.79 14.16
N ASN A 243 -0.15 -7.55 13.14
CA ASN A 243 0.90 -6.55 13.22
C ASN A 243 0.35 -5.15 13.52
N SER A 244 -0.73 -4.75 12.83
CA SER A 244 -1.36 -3.43 13.01
C SER A 244 -1.96 -3.20 14.39
N LEU A 245 -2.25 -4.27 15.14
CA LEU A 245 -2.75 -4.18 16.52
C LEU A 245 -1.63 -3.95 17.56
N THR A 246 -0.38 -4.01 17.13
CA THR A 246 0.81 -3.86 17.98
C THR A 246 1.56 -2.56 17.69
N PRO A 247 2.40 -2.05 18.62
CA PRO A 247 3.20 -0.86 18.38
C PRO A 247 4.11 -0.97 17.15
N LEU A 248 4.57 -2.18 16.79
CA LEU A 248 5.35 -2.40 15.56
C LEU A 248 4.59 -2.04 14.26
N GLY A 249 3.26 -2.06 14.29
CA GLY A 249 2.40 -1.73 13.15
C GLY A 249 1.58 -0.45 13.37
N GLU A 250 1.87 0.35 14.39
CA GLU A 250 1.04 1.51 14.78
C GLU A 250 0.82 2.52 13.65
N ALA A 251 1.81 2.66 12.76
CA ALA A 251 1.74 3.56 11.60
C ALA A 251 0.54 3.26 10.68
N TRP A 252 0.08 2.00 10.63
CA TRP A 252 -1.12 1.61 9.89
C TRP A 252 -2.40 2.19 10.48
N GLU A 253 -2.48 2.29 11.81
CA GLU A 253 -3.60 2.87 12.53
C GLU A 253 -3.53 4.39 12.52
N GLU A 254 -2.35 4.99 12.77
CA GLU A 254 -2.14 6.44 12.73
C GLU A 254 -2.49 7.04 11.35
N SER A 255 -2.13 6.33 10.27
CA SER A 255 -2.47 6.73 8.90
C SER A 255 -3.89 6.31 8.50
N ASN A 256 -4.60 5.58 9.37
CA ASN A 256 -5.92 5.02 9.14
C ASN A 256 -6.01 4.11 7.88
N PHE A 257 -4.88 3.52 7.45
CA PHE A 257 -4.81 2.75 6.21
C PHE A 257 -5.59 1.45 6.27
N MET A 258 -5.65 0.81 7.44
CA MET A 258 -6.43 -0.41 7.65
C MET A 258 -7.90 -0.20 7.29
N ARG A 259 -8.48 0.94 7.70
CA ARG A 259 -9.90 1.30 7.44
C ARG A 259 -10.07 1.97 6.07
N LYS A 260 -9.28 3.01 5.78
CA LYS A 260 -9.35 3.79 4.52
C LYS A 260 -9.29 2.93 3.27
N TYR A 261 -8.43 1.90 3.28
CA TYR A 261 -8.23 1.00 2.14
C TYR A 261 -8.78 -0.40 2.33
N ARG A 262 -9.38 -0.68 3.50
CA ARG A 262 -9.89 -1.99 3.89
C ARG A 262 -8.87 -3.11 3.62
N MET A 263 -7.66 -2.96 4.14
CA MET A 263 -6.50 -3.81 3.80
C MET A 263 -6.72 -5.30 4.08
N VAL A 264 -7.60 -5.66 5.03
CA VAL A 264 -7.86 -7.06 5.40
C VAL A 264 -9.27 -7.53 5.06
N ARG A 265 -9.90 -6.89 4.06
CA ARG A 265 -11.28 -7.15 3.63
C ARG A 265 -11.54 -8.59 3.19
N ASN A 266 -10.54 -9.31 2.69
CA ASN A 266 -10.69 -10.68 2.16
C ASN A 266 -10.52 -11.76 3.24
N LEU A 267 -10.28 -11.36 4.49
CA LEU A 267 -10.15 -12.30 5.60
C LEU A 267 -11.48 -13.09 5.80
N PRO A 268 -11.45 -14.44 5.75
CA PRO A 268 -12.63 -15.25 5.98
C PRO A 268 -13.23 -15.04 7.38
N LYS A 269 -14.55 -15.19 7.49
CA LYS A 269 -15.30 -14.96 8.74
C LYS A 269 -14.72 -15.71 9.95
N ASP A 270 -14.42 -16.99 9.75
CA ASP A 270 -13.95 -17.88 10.82
C ASP A 270 -12.45 -18.17 10.69
N PHE A 271 -11.68 -17.23 10.12
CA PHE A 271 -10.23 -17.39 10.02
C PHE A 271 -9.57 -17.38 11.40
N PHE A 272 -10.00 -16.47 12.27
CA PHE A 272 -9.62 -16.43 13.67
C PHE A 272 -10.79 -16.92 14.51
N ASP A 273 -10.49 -17.71 15.54
CA ASP A 273 -11.48 -18.05 16.56
C ASP A 273 -11.71 -16.84 17.46
N LYS A 274 -12.95 -16.33 17.53
CA LYS A 274 -13.28 -15.10 18.26
C LYS A 274 -13.08 -15.23 19.78
N GLU A 275 -13.14 -16.44 20.33
CA GLU A 275 -13.11 -16.70 21.77
C GLU A 275 -11.70 -16.94 22.28
N THR A 276 -10.86 -17.55 21.44
CA THR A 276 -9.51 -17.98 21.79
C THR A 276 -8.39 -17.21 21.09
N GLU A 277 -8.70 -16.50 20.00
CA GLU A 277 -7.73 -15.76 19.20
C GLU A 277 -8.11 -14.28 19.06
N LEU A 278 -8.97 -13.94 18.09
CA LEU A 278 -9.22 -12.56 17.72
C LEU A 278 -10.66 -12.33 17.24
N ASP A 279 -11.39 -11.45 17.90
CA ASP A 279 -12.67 -10.95 17.40
C ASP A 279 -12.46 -9.84 16.37
N VAL A 280 -12.42 -10.24 15.09
CA VAL A 280 -12.23 -9.30 13.97
C VAL A 280 -13.40 -8.34 13.77
N LEU A 281 -14.61 -8.69 14.24
CA LEU A 281 -15.76 -7.79 14.16
C LEU A 281 -15.66 -6.69 15.20
N ALA A 282 -15.20 -6.99 16.41
CA ALA A 282 -14.96 -5.98 17.45
C ALA A 282 -13.92 -4.93 17.01
N ILE A 283 -12.88 -5.34 16.27
CA ILE A 283 -11.84 -4.42 15.77
C ILE A 283 -12.40 -3.40 14.77
N PHE A 284 -13.33 -3.86 13.91
CA PHE A 284 -13.93 -3.05 12.85
C PHE A 284 -15.40 -2.69 13.13
N GLU A 285 -15.78 -2.60 14.42
CA GLU A 285 -17.17 -2.35 14.84
C GLU A 285 -17.77 -1.05 14.25
N ASN A 286 -16.92 -0.04 14.05
CA ASN A 286 -17.29 1.26 13.49
C ASN A 286 -17.28 1.32 11.95
N ASP A 287 -16.91 0.22 11.29
CA ASP A 287 -16.86 0.10 9.83
C ASP A 287 -17.80 -1.03 9.37
N PRO A 288 -19.12 -0.80 9.34
CA PRO A 288 -20.05 -1.79 8.81
C PRO A 288 -19.67 -2.12 7.36
N HIS A 289 -19.84 -3.38 6.97
CA HIS A 289 -19.47 -3.86 5.63
C HIS A 289 -17.96 -3.78 5.32
N TYR A 290 -17.10 -3.87 6.34
CA TYR A 290 -15.65 -3.92 6.14
C TYR A 290 -15.23 -5.15 5.33
N PHE A 291 -15.70 -6.34 5.73
CA PHE A 291 -15.36 -7.63 5.12
C PHE A 291 -16.32 -8.01 3.99
N GLU A 292 -15.83 -8.73 2.98
CA GLU A 292 -16.65 -9.11 1.81
C GLU A 292 -17.85 -10.00 2.17
N TRP A 293 -17.70 -10.87 3.17
CA TRP A 293 -18.77 -11.75 3.61
C TRP A 293 -19.89 -11.04 4.38
N GLN A 294 -19.67 -9.80 4.83
CA GLN A 294 -20.74 -8.98 5.42
C GLN A 294 -21.71 -8.45 4.35
N ASP A 295 -21.24 -8.29 3.10
CA ASP A 295 -22.07 -7.83 1.97
C ASP A 295 -22.93 -8.96 1.37
N GLN A 296 -22.55 -10.22 1.60
CA GLN A 296 -23.26 -11.40 1.09
C GLN A 296 -24.39 -11.87 2.01
N ALA A 297 -24.39 -11.40 3.26
CA ALA A 297 -25.36 -11.79 4.29
C ALA A 297 -26.54 -10.80 4.39
N SER A 298 -26.50 -9.70 3.65
CA SER A 298 -27.54 -8.68 3.52
C SER A 298 -28.32 -8.84 2.22
#